data_AF-A0A438E4N2-F1
#
_entry.id   AF-A0A438E4N2-F1
#
_cell.length_a   1.000
_cell.length_b   1.000
_cell.length_c   1.000
_cell.angle_alpha   90.00
_cell.angle_beta   90.00
_cell.angle_gamma   90.00
#
_symmetry.space_group_name_H-M   'P 1'
#
loop_
_entity.id
_entity.type
_entity.pdbx_description
1 polymer ?
#
loop_
_entity_poly.entity_id
_entity_poly.type
_entity_poly.pdbx_seq_one_letter_code
_entity_poly.pdbx_strand_id
1 'polypeptide(L)'
;MVGIPGEHACAAIREMKQDVYEYVDSYFKLPMQELIYSGYFNSIPNHNMPRIDVDGCVCDAQGGLYPSLKPPCSKRPPGRPRHCQIESQFS
;
A
#
# COMPACT_ATOMS: atom_id res chain seq x y z
N MET A 1 -0.94 17.85 -11.93
CA MET A 1 -1.30 16.48 -12.38
C MET A 1 -2.77 16.50 -12.73
N VAL A 2 -3.14 16.48 -14.01
CA VAL A 2 -4.55 16.32 -14.40
C VAL A 2 -4.72 14.84 -14.76
N GLY A 3 -4.73 13.99 -13.75
CA GLY A 3 -5.05 12.59 -13.94
C GLY A 3 -6.54 12.51 -14.23
N ILE A 4 -6.91 12.40 -15.52
CA ILE A 4 -8.31 12.25 -15.91
C ILE A 4 -8.84 10.98 -15.25
N PRO A 5 -9.94 11.04 -14.48
CA PRO A 5 -10.52 9.87 -13.85
C PRO A 5 -10.87 8.81 -14.91
N GLY A 6 -10.72 7.53 -14.55
CA GLY A 6 -11.02 6.44 -15.48
C GLY A 6 -12.45 6.51 -16.02
N GLU A 7 -12.69 5.94 -17.20
CA GLU A 7 -13.99 6.00 -17.89
C GLU A 7 -15.15 5.46 -17.03
N HIS A 8 -14.91 4.40 -16.27
CA HIS A 8 -15.89 3.83 -15.35
C HIS A 8 -16.22 4.78 -14.20
N ALA A 9 -15.23 5.49 -13.66
CA ALA A 9 -15.44 6.49 -12.61
C ALA A 9 -16.22 7.69 -13.16
N CYS A 10 -15.87 8.16 -14.37
CA CYS A 10 -16.62 9.22 -15.05
C CYS A 10 -18.10 8.84 -15.24
N ALA A 11 -18.38 7.60 -15.66
CA ALA A 11 -19.75 7.13 -15.88
C ALA A 11 -20.57 7.13 -14.57
N ALA A 12 -20.00 6.60 -13.48
CA ALA A 12 -20.67 6.57 -12.18
C ALA A 12 -20.97 7.96 -11.63
N ILE A 13 -20.01 8.90 -11.71
CA ILE A 13 -20.20 10.27 -11.22
C ILE A 13 -21.29 10.99 -12.04
N ARG A 14 -21.33 10.75 -13.36
CA ARG A 14 -22.37 11.32 -14.23
C ARG A 14 -23.74 10.72 -13.96
N GLU A 15 -23.83 9.44 -13.59
CA GLU A 15 -25.08 8.81 -13.16
C GLU A 15 -25.61 9.45 -11.87
N MET A 16 -24.72 9.85 -10.96
CA MET A 16 -25.04 10.64 -9.77
C MET A 16 -25.43 12.10 -10.08
N LYS A 17 -25.47 12.49 -11.37
CA LYS A 17 -25.77 13.85 -11.85
C LYS A 17 -24.80 14.91 -11.32
N GLN A 18 -23.54 14.54 -11.11
CA GLN A 18 -22.48 15.45 -10.69
C GLN A 18 -21.51 15.73 -11.84
N ASP A 19 -20.89 16.92 -11.84
CA ASP A 19 -19.78 17.20 -12.74
C ASP A 19 -18.54 16.42 -12.29
N VAL A 20 -17.86 15.79 -13.24
CA VAL A 20 -16.73 14.89 -12.97
C VAL A 20 -15.55 15.66 -12.37
N TYR A 21 -15.26 16.86 -12.88
CA TYR A 21 -14.11 17.63 -12.45
C TYR A 21 -14.38 18.30 -11.11
N GLU A 22 -15.56 18.88 -10.92
CA GLU A 22 -15.93 19.47 -9.63
C GLU A 22 -15.98 18.41 -8.52
N TYR A 23 -16.52 17.23 -8.82
CA TYR A 23 -16.53 16.12 -7.88
C TYR A 23 -15.11 15.73 -7.47
N VAL A 24 -14.25 15.39 -8.44
CA VAL A 24 -12.88 14.92 -8.17
C VAL A 24 -12.00 16.00 -7.54
N ASP A 25 -12.15 17.26 -7.93
CA ASP A 25 -11.41 18.39 -7.36
C ASP A 25 -11.64 18.53 -5.85
N SER A 26 -12.86 18.23 -5.38
CA SER A 26 -13.18 18.27 -3.95
C SER A 26 -12.37 17.25 -3.13
N TYR A 27 -12.04 16.08 -3.70
CA TYR A 27 -11.26 15.02 -3.04
C TYR A 27 -9.77 15.35 -2.90
N PHE A 28 -9.27 16.31 -3.69
CA PHE A 28 -7.90 16.80 -3.57
C PHE A 28 -7.74 17.92 -2.53
N LYS A 29 -8.84 18.37 -1.90
CA LYS A 29 -8.81 19.42 -0.87
C LYS A 29 -8.51 18.82 0.50
N LEU A 30 -7.75 19.57 1.29
CA LEU A 30 -7.33 19.18 2.64
C LEU A 30 -8.50 18.69 3.53
N PRO A 31 -9.67 19.35 3.59
CA PRO A 31 -10.77 18.89 4.45
C PRO A 31 -11.30 17.51 4.06
N MET A 32 -11.29 17.18 2.77
CA MET A 32 -11.77 15.88 2.29
C MET A 32 -10.72 14.80 2.56
N GLN A 33 -9.43 15.14 2.44
CA GLN A 33 -8.35 14.27 2.86
C GLN A 33 -8.41 13.99 4.36
N GLU A 34 -8.56 15.02 5.20
CA GLU A 34 -8.75 14.86 6.64
C GLU A 34 -9.96 14.00 6.96
N LEU A 35 -11.07 14.14 6.22
CA LEU A 35 -12.25 13.29 6.38
C LEU A 35 -11.95 11.82 6.03
N ILE A 36 -11.31 11.54 4.89
CA ILE A 36 -10.97 10.18 4.45
C ILE A 36 -10.02 9.49 5.44
N TYR A 37 -9.06 10.25 5.97
CA TYR A 37 -8.06 9.75 6.91
C TYR A 37 -8.42 9.98 8.39
N SER A 38 -9.60 10.54 8.68
CA SER A 38 -10.10 10.71 10.06
C SER A 38 -10.41 9.38 10.74
N GLY A 39 -10.65 8.35 9.92
CA GLY A 39 -10.89 7.00 10.39
C GLY A 39 -9.67 6.43 11.09
N TYR A 40 -9.86 5.97 12.32
CA TYR A 40 -8.87 5.13 12.99
C TYR A 40 -8.79 3.78 12.27
N PHE A 41 -7.66 3.52 11.61
CA PHE A 41 -7.38 2.19 11.09
C PHE A 41 -7.06 1.28 12.27
N ASN A 42 -7.88 0.26 12.49
CA ASN A 42 -7.52 -0.79 13.43
C ASN A 42 -6.18 -1.38 12.99
N SER A 43 -5.24 -1.50 13.94
CA SER A 43 -3.99 -2.21 13.67
C SER A 43 -4.31 -3.59 13.13
N ILE A 44 -3.67 -3.98 12.04
CA ILE A 44 -3.82 -5.34 11.51
C ILE A 44 -3.32 -6.30 12.59
N PRO A 45 -4.17 -7.21 13.10
CA PRO A 45 -3.77 -8.09 14.18
C PRO A 45 -2.59 -8.96 13.74
N ASN A 46 -1.52 -8.92 14.53
CA ASN A 46 -0.27 -9.55 14.18
C ASN A 46 -0.22 -11.06 14.50
N HIS A 47 -1.39 -11.71 14.55
CA HIS A 47 -1.53 -13.08 15.03
C HIS A 47 -0.83 -14.11 14.12
N ASN A 48 -0.69 -13.81 12.83
CA ASN A 48 -0.08 -14.69 11.85
C ASN A 48 1.32 -14.24 11.41
N MET A 49 1.91 -13.24 12.06
CA MET A 49 3.24 -12.80 11.65
C MET A 49 4.28 -13.81 12.11
N PRO A 50 5.08 -14.34 11.17
CA PRO A 50 6.04 -15.35 11.51
C PRO A 50 7.15 -14.76 12.37
N ARG A 51 7.66 -15.58 13.29
CA ARG A 51 8.82 -15.24 14.12
C ARG A 51 10.09 -15.74 13.46
N ILE A 52 11.18 -15.02 13.64
CA ILE A 52 12.49 -15.46 13.15
C ILE A 52 13.21 -16.16 14.32
N ASP A 53 13.66 -17.39 14.11
CA ASP A 53 14.46 -18.16 15.05
C ASP A 53 15.95 -17.74 15.00
N VAL A 54 16.74 -18.18 15.97
CA VAL A 54 18.19 -17.91 16.11
C VAL A 54 18.95 -18.29 14.83
N ASP A 55 18.52 -19.35 14.15
CA ASP A 55 19.14 -19.84 12.91
C ASP A 55 18.64 -19.11 11.65
N GLY A 56 17.79 -18.07 11.81
CA GLY A 56 17.18 -17.31 10.72
C GLY A 56 15.99 -18.02 10.05
N CYS A 57 15.52 -19.13 10.61
CA CYS A 57 14.32 -19.83 10.17
C CYS A 57 13.05 -19.05 10.55
N VAL A 58 12.01 -19.18 9.72
CA VAL A 58 10.70 -18.53 9.86
C VAL A 58 9.77 -19.52 10.57
N CYS A 59 9.34 -19.18 11.78
CA CYS A 59 8.39 -19.95 12.59
C CYS A 59 6.97 -19.41 12.39
N ASP A 60 6.03 -20.27 12.04
CA ASP A 60 4.60 -19.91 12.02
C ASP A 60 3.98 -19.92 13.44
N ALA A 61 2.71 -19.51 13.53
CA ALA A 61 1.97 -19.47 14.79
C ALA A 61 1.68 -20.87 15.39
N GLN A 62 1.85 -21.93 14.61
CA GLN A 62 1.68 -23.33 15.02
C GLN A 62 3.02 -24.01 15.40
N GLY A 63 4.14 -23.29 15.29
CA GLY A 63 5.49 -23.81 15.57
C GLY A 63 6.14 -24.53 14.39
N GLY A 64 5.57 -24.44 13.19
CA GLY A 64 6.18 -24.92 11.96
C GLY A 64 7.38 -24.07 11.57
N LEU A 65 8.50 -24.74 11.29
CA LEU A 65 9.77 -24.12 10.90
C LEU A 65 9.95 -24.16 9.38
N TYR A 66 10.19 -22.99 8.78
CA TYR A 66 10.48 -22.84 7.37
C TYR A 66 11.84 -22.18 7.16
N PRO A 67 12.61 -22.56 6.14
CA PRO A 67 13.82 -21.84 5.79
C PRO A 67 13.49 -20.40 5.38
N SER A 68 14.38 -19.45 5.72
CA SER A 68 14.27 -18.06 5.28
C SER A 68 14.15 -17.98 3.76
N LEU A 69 13.02 -17.51 3.26
CA LEU A 69 12.85 -17.19 1.84
C LEU A 69 13.60 -15.88 1.57
N LYS A 70 14.92 -15.97 1.42
CA LYS A 70 15.67 -14.86 0.83
C LYS A 70 15.05 -14.60 -0.54
N PRO A 71 14.64 -13.37 -0.86
CA PRO A 71 14.12 -13.06 -2.18
C PRO A 71 15.15 -13.55 -3.20
N PRO A 72 14.72 -14.22 -4.28
CA PRO A 72 15.64 -14.69 -5.30
C PRO A 72 16.48 -13.49 -5.76
N CYS A 73 17.78 -13.71 -5.89
CA CYS A 73 18.71 -12.69 -6.37
C CYS A 73 18.41 -12.44 -7.86
N SER A 74 17.34 -11.69 -8.12
CA SER A 74 16.92 -11.35 -9.47
C SER A 74 17.88 -10.31 -10.01
N LYS A 75 18.46 -10.59 -11.18
CA LYS A 75 19.23 -9.59 -11.90
C LYS A 75 18.31 -8.41 -12.19
N ARG A 76 18.77 -7.21 -11.84
CA ARG A 76 18.07 -5.96 -12.11
C ARG A 76 17.84 -5.83 -13.63
N PRO A 77 16.59 -5.61 -14.11
CA PRO A 77 16.37 -5.34 -15.51
C PRO A 77 17.06 -4.02 -15.92
N PRO A 78 17.62 -3.94 -17.13
CA PRO A 78 18.25 -2.72 -17.64
C PRO A 78 17.22 -1.58 -17.64
N GLY A 79 17.61 -0.40 -17.12
CA GLY A 79 16.75 0.78 -17.06
C GLY A 79 16.05 1.05 -15.71
N ARG A 80 16.04 0.10 -14.75
CA ARG A 80 15.49 0.39 -13.41
C ARG A 80 16.37 1.47 -12.72
N PRO A 81 15.84 2.56 -12.14
CA PRO A 81 16.61 3.59 -11.43
C PRO A 81 17.23 3.11 -10.12
N ARG A 82 18.53 3.35 -9.88
CA ARG A 82 19.24 2.94 -8.66
C ARG A 82 18.83 3.80 -7.45
N HIS A 83 17.53 3.84 -7.14
CA HIS A 83 17.11 4.45 -5.90
C HIS A 83 17.35 3.42 -4.78
N CYS A 84 18.36 3.66 -3.94
CA CYS A 84 18.49 2.93 -2.68
C CYS A 84 17.22 3.23 -1.89
N GLN A 85 16.48 2.21 -1.47
CA GLN A 85 15.48 2.41 -0.44
C GLN A 85 16.25 2.89 0.80
N ILE A 86 15.91 4.08 1.29
CA ILE A 86 16.36 4.53 2.60
C ILE A 86 15.60 3.61 3.56
N GLU A 87 16.31 2.73 4.27
CA GLU A 87 15.68 1.90 5.30
C GLU A 87 14.96 2.81 6.29
N SER A 88 13.72 2.42 6.62
CA SER A 88 12.91 3.13 7.61
C SER A 88 13.66 3.19 8.94
N GLN A 89 13.94 4.38 9.44
CA GLN A 89 14.55 4.58 10.76
C GLN A 89 13.55 4.46 11.92
N PHE A 90 12.28 4.12 11.62
CA PHE A 90 11.28 3.91 12.65
C PHE A 90 11.45 2.50 13.24
N SER A 91 11.98 2.49 14.47
CA SER A 91 12.02 1.37 15.40
C SER A 91 10.70 1.23 16.16
#